data_AF-A0A6B0ZSQ3-F1
#
_entry.id   AF-A0A6B0ZSQ3-F1
#
_cell.length_a   1.000
_cell.length_b   1.000
_cell.length_c   1.000
_cell.angle_alpha   90.00
_cell.angle_beta   90.00
_cell.angle_gamma   90.00
#
_symmetry.space_group_name_H-M   'P 1'
#
loop_
_entity.id
_entity.type
_entity.pdbx_description
1 polymer ?
#
loop_
_entity_poly.entity_id
_entity_poly.type
_entity_poly.pdbx_seq_one_letter_code
_entity_poly.pdbx_strand_id
1 'polypeptide(L)'
;MFTPGFRLFFGFTLAAVAAAAVYGVASGSAGETEYFAVLNVETWVGVLSLGYKGGIGDHVGYVVLMGFAVLSALVALFLVAFRDADAESVGELMDDGRTPETQANLEANYWPAVAAFGTGAMIVGLVTHATIFVIGLVIVGAALFEWMLAAWADRATADPEVNRNLRNRIMRPVEYPVTAALGVAVLVLALSRVFLTVSQFSAVMVAGSVATVIFVIAVVFAIGPKISRSVIAGTVALACVGVLVAGVITAAMGSRDFHHKAPAGEHGEPATEDGGH
;
A
#
# COMPACT_ATOMS: atom_id res chain seq x y z
N MET A 1 -1.92 37.01 -8.84
CA MET A 1 -2.01 37.47 -7.42
C MET A 1 -1.62 36.33 -6.49
N PHE A 2 -1.41 36.55 -5.19
CA PHE A 2 -1.12 35.45 -4.24
C PHE A 2 -2.41 34.80 -3.75
N THR A 3 -2.54 33.49 -3.94
CA THR A 3 -3.73 32.72 -3.53
C THR A 3 -3.88 32.68 -2.01
N PRO A 4 -5.10 32.50 -1.47
CA PRO A 4 -5.33 32.37 -0.03
C PRO A 4 -4.49 31.26 0.60
N GLY A 5 -4.36 30.12 -0.11
CA GLY A 5 -3.53 29.00 0.32
C GLY A 5 -2.05 29.38 0.49
N PHE A 6 -1.46 30.10 -0.47
CA PHE A 6 -0.09 30.59 -0.34
C PHE A 6 0.08 31.45 0.92
N ARG A 7 -0.82 32.40 1.17
CA ARG A 7 -0.72 33.31 2.32
C ARG A 7 -0.77 32.55 3.65
N LEU A 8 -1.61 31.51 3.74
CA LEU A 8 -1.73 30.68 4.93
C LEU A 8 -0.41 29.93 5.22
N PHE A 9 0.10 29.17 4.25
CA PHE A 9 1.30 28.35 4.44
C PHE A 9 2.56 29.21 4.59
N PHE A 10 2.65 30.33 3.86
CA PHE A 10 3.73 31.29 4.06
C PHE A 10 3.65 31.93 5.45
N GLY A 11 2.45 32.21 5.94
CA GLY A 11 2.21 32.65 7.32
C GLY A 11 2.69 31.61 8.35
N PHE A 12 2.39 30.33 8.15
CA PHE A 12 2.91 29.24 8.99
C PHE A 12 4.43 29.16 8.95
N THR A 13 5.06 29.34 7.80
CA THR A 13 6.52 29.41 7.68
C THR A 13 7.09 30.53 8.54
N LEU A 14 6.58 31.76 8.40
CA LEU A 14 7.07 32.91 9.17
C LEU A 14 6.86 32.70 10.67
N ALA A 15 5.68 32.22 11.08
CA ALA A 15 5.37 31.92 12.46
C ALA A 15 6.29 30.82 13.03
N ALA A 16 6.56 29.78 12.25
CA ALA A 16 7.42 28.67 12.65
C ALA A 16 8.89 29.06 12.77
N VAL A 17 9.41 29.88 11.85
CA VAL A 17 10.78 30.43 11.94
C VAL A 17 10.91 31.33 13.17
N ALA A 18 9.92 32.20 13.42
CA ALA A 18 9.92 33.05 14.61
C ALA A 18 9.84 32.20 15.89
N ALA A 19 8.96 31.20 15.93
CA ALA A 19 8.84 30.28 17.05
C ALA A 19 10.13 29.47 17.27
N ALA A 20 10.78 28.99 16.20
CA ALA A 20 12.05 28.28 16.27
C ALA A 20 13.16 29.17 16.83
N ALA A 21 13.23 30.43 16.38
CA ALA A 21 14.21 31.39 16.89
C ALA A 21 14.00 31.68 18.38
N VAL A 22 12.76 31.97 18.78
CA VAL A 22 12.41 32.18 20.19
C VAL A 22 12.70 30.93 21.02
N TYR A 23 12.35 29.75 20.52
CA TYR A 23 12.56 28.48 21.21
C TYR A 23 14.04 28.14 21.37
N GLY A 24 14.84 28.29 20.30
CA GLY A 24 16.27 28.02 20.32
C GLY A 24 17.03 28.96 21.27
N VAL A 25 16.59 30.22 21.37
CA VAL A 25 17.13 31.20 22.33
C VAL A 25 16.65 30.92 23.76
N ALA A 26 15.36 30.65 23.96
CA ALA A 26 14.79 30.43 25.29
C ALA A 26 15.25 29.12 25.93
N SER A 27 15.53 28.10 25.12
CA SER A 27 16.08 26.81 25.58
C SER A 27 17.60 26.81 25.70
N GLY A 28 18.28 27.86 25.19
CA GLY A 28 19.73 28.00 25.28
C GLY A 28 20.17 28.17 26.73
N SER A 29 21.14 27.38 27.19
CA SER A 29 21.74 27.60 28.51
C SER A 29 22.52 28.90 28.48
N ALA A 30 22.15 29.84 29.34
CA ALA A 30 23.01 30.99 29.60
C ALA A 30 24.26 30.46 30.32
N GLY A 31 25.42 30.53 29.65
CA GLY A 31 26.69 30.10 30.25
C GLY A 31 26.98 30.88 31.53
N GLU A 32 27.90 30.39 32.36
CA GLU A 32 28.23 30.86 33.72
C GLU A 32 28.42 32.39 33.89
N THR A 33 28.57 33.14 32.80
CA THR A 33 28.79 34.60 32.76
C THR A 33 27.58 35.46 32.36
N GLU A 34 26.49 34.88 31.85
CA GLU A 34 25.34 35.66 31.35
C GLU A 34 24.02 35.22 32.00
N TYR A 35 23.23 36.17 32.50
CA TYR A 35 21.99 35.89 33.26
C TYR A 35 20.74 35.73 32.37
N PHE A 36 20.79 36.17 31.11
CA PHE A 36 19.65 36.15 30.19
C PHE A 36 20.06 35.54 28.85
N ALA A 37 19.53 34.36 28.52
CA ALA A 37 19.80 33.66 27.26
C ALA A 37 19.51 34.49 26.00
N VAL A 38 18.60 35.47 26.09
CA VAL A 38 18.26 36.40 25.00
C VAL A 38 19.40 37.37 24.66
N LEU A 39 20.31 37.64 25.59
CA LEU A 39 21.44 38.55 25.37
C LEU A 39 22.70 37.84 24.85
N ASN A 40 22.69 36.50 24.79
CA ASN A 40 23.86 35.71 24.40
C ASN A 40 24.04 35.68 22.88
N VAL A 41 25.12 36.29 22.40
CA VAL A 41 25.44 36.37 20.97
C VAL A 41 25.69 34.98 20.35
N GLU A 42 26.26 34.04 21.10
CA GLU A 42 26.55 32.69 20.60
C GLU A 42 25.27 31.90 20.33
N THR A 43 24.22 32.10 21.14
CA THR A 43 22.92 31.47 20.92
C THR A 43 22.23 32.00 19.67
N TRP A 44 22.33 33.31 19.40
CA TRP A 44 21.83 33.90 18.16
C TRP A 44 22.61 33.43 16.93
N VAL A 45 23.94 33.29 17.03
CA VAL A 45 24.77 32.71 15.97
C VAL A 45 24.41 31.23 15.75
N GLY A 46 24.11 30.49 16.82
CA GLY A 46 23.58 29.12 16.77
C GLY A 46 22.27 29.04 15.98
N VAL A 47 21.27 29.85 16.34
CA VAL A 47 19.97 29.90 15.68
C VAL A 47 20.08 30.34 14.21
N LEU A 48 20.90 31.35 13.89
CA LEU A 48 21.07 31.83 12.52
C LEU A 48 21.86 30.84 11.64
N SER A 49 22.78 30.10 12.23
CA SER A 49 23.59 29.10 11.53
C SER A 49 22.95 27.70 11.51
N LEU A 50 21.73 27.55 12.03
CA LEU A 50 21.04 26.27 12.19
C LEU A 50 21.84 25.25 13.03
N GLY A 51 22.70 25.74 13.94
CA GLY A 51 23.53 24.92 14.83
C GLY A 51 24.90 24.58 14.26
N TYR A 52 25.27 25.14 13.10
CA TYR A 52 26.59 24.95 12.52
C TYR A 52 27.70 25.70 13.26
N LYS A 53 27.39 26.90 13.78
CA LYS A 53 28.29 27.71 14.62
C LYS A 53 27.52 28.25 15.83
N GLY A 54 28.03 28.01 17.03
CA GLY A 54 27.36 28.39 18.28
C GLY A 54 26.38 27.33 18.79
N GLY A 55 26.05 27.39 20.07
CA GLY A 55 25.13 26.45 20.71
C GLY A 55 23.67 26.83 20.47
N ILE A 56 22.87 25.87 20.03
CA ILE A 56 21.40 25.94 20.15
C ILE A 56 21.06 25.21 21.45
N GLY A 57 20.02 25.67 22.17
CA GLY A 57 19.52 25.00 23.38
C GLY A 57 19.02 23.57 23.15
N ASP A 58 17.71 23.35 23.23
CA ASP A 58 17.15 22.05 22.86
C ASP A 58 17.11 21.89 21.34
N HIS A 59 17.97 21.01 20.83
CA HIS A 59 18.04 20.67 19.41
C HIS A 59 16.77 19.99 18.91
N VAL A 60 16.08 19.19 19.73
CA VAL A 60 14.92 18.40 19.26
C VAL A 60 13.77 19.32 18.93
N GLY A 61 13.34 20.18 19.87
CA GLY A 61 12.27 21.14 19.62
C GLY A 61 12.62 22.14 18.51
N TYR A 62 13.87 22.60 18.46
CA TYR A 62 14.33 23.51 17.40
C TYR A 62 14.24 22.87 16.01
N VAL A 63 14.74 21.63 15.84
CA VAL A 63 14.72 20.92 14.55
C VAL A 63 13.28 20.61 14.11
N VAL A 64 12.38 20.27 15.04
CA VAL A 64 10.96 20.04 14.71
C VAL A 64 10.31 21.31 14.17
N LEU A 65 10.52 22.46 14.83
CA LEU A 65 9.95 23.74 14.39
C LEU A 65 10.54 24.21 13.06
N MET A 66 11.86 24.08 12.89
CA MET A 66 12.52 24.37 11.61
C MET A 66 12.08 23.43 10.49
N GLY A 67 11.90 22.14 10.79
CA GLY A 67 11.37 21.15 9.84
C GLY A 67 9.94 21.50 9.40
N PHE A 68 9.08 21.88 10.34
CA PHE A 68 7.74 22.37 10.04
C PHE A 68 7.76 23.65 9.19
N ALA A 69 8.67 24.58 9.48
CA ALA A 69 8.87 25.78 8.68
C ALA A 69 9.27 25.44 7.24
N VAL A 70 10.22 24.53 7.05
CA VAL A 70 10.67 24.07 5.72
C VAL A 70 9.53 23.40 4.97
N LEU A 71 8.80 22.48 5.60
CA LEU A 71 7.66 21.81 4.96
C LEU A 71 6.57 22.81 4.56
N SER A 72 6.22 23.75 5.44
CA SER A 72 5.26 24.82 5.13
C SER A 72 5.74 25.72 4.00
N ALA A 73 7.04 26.05 3.97
CA ALA A 73 7.64 26.84 2.91
C ALA A 73 7.57 26.12 1.56
N LEU A 74 7.87 24.81 1.53
CA LEU A 74 7.77 23.99 0.32
C LEU A 74 6.34 23.94 -0.20
N VAL A 75 5.33 23.78 0.67
CA VAL A 75 3.92 23.82 0.28
C VAL A 75 3.55 25.20 -0.27
N ALA A 76 3.97 26.29 0.39
CA ALA A 76 3.74 27.65 -0.12
C ALA A 76 4.39 27.85 -1.50
N LEU A 77 5.64 27.42 -1.68
CA LEU A 77 6.36 27.48 -2.96
C LEU A 77 5.64 26.69 -4.05
N PHE A 78 5.14 25.50 -3.73
CA PHE A 78 4.36 24.69 -4.66
C PHE A 78 3.07 25.40 -5.08
N LEU A 79 2.32 25.95 -4.12
CA LEU A 79 1.06 26.65 -4.39
C LEU A 79 1.25 27.90 -5.26
N VAL A 80 2.36 28.64 -5.09
CA VAL A 80 2.65 29.79 -5.96
C VAL A 80 3.18 29.36 -7.33
N ALA A 81 3.98 28.30 -7.40
CA ALA A 81 4.54 27.78 -8.65
C ALA A 81 3.46 27.21 -9.57
N PHE A 82 2.43 26.57 -9.01
CA PHE A 82 1.30 25.99 -9.75
C PHE A 82 0.02 26.81 -9.63
N ARG A 83 0.11 28.10 -9.26
CA ARG A 83 -1.07 28.96 -9.06
C ARG A 83 -1.95 29.06 -10.30
N ASP A 84 -1.34 28.98 -11.49
CA ASP A 84 -2.03 29.14 -12.78
C ASP A 84 -2.93 27.93 -13.12
N ALA A 85 -2.85 26.84 -12.34
CA ALA A 85 -3.73 25.68 -12.45
C ALA A 85 -4.98 25.79 -11.55
N ASP A 86 -5.13 26.87 -10.78
CA ASP A 86 -6.27 27.07 -9.87
C ASP A 86 -7.50 27.57 -10.64
N ALA A 87 -8.66 26.93 -10.44
CA ALA A 87 -9.89 27.25 -11.13
C ALA A 87 -10.38 28.68 -10.84
N GLU A 88 -10.12 29.18 -9.63
CA GLU A 88 -10.43 30.55 -9.23
C GLU A 88 -9.53 31.56 -9.98
N SER A 89 -8.23 31.24 -10.12
CA SER A 89 -7.29 32.08 -10.88
C SER A 89 -7.61 32.16 -12.38
N VAL A 90 -8.13 31.07 -12.95
CA VAL A 90 -8.58 31.01 -14.35
C VAL A 90 -9.89 31.76 -14.52
N GLY A 91 -10.80 31.68 -13.53
CA GLY A 91 -12.07 32.40 -13.51
C GLY A 91 -11.89 33.92 -13.45
N GLU A 92 -10.87 34.43 -12.74
CA GLU A 92 -10.53 35.86 -12.70
C GLU A 92 -10.10 36.44 -14.07
N LEU A 93 -9.58 35.59 -14.97
CA LEU A 93 -9.17 35.98 -16.32
C LEU A 93 -10.30 35.85 -17.36
N MET A 94 -11.43 35.21 -17.00
CA MET A 94 -12.59 35.07 -17.86
C MET A 94 -13.55 36.25 -17.67
N ASP A 95 -14.01 36.84 -18.77
CA ASP A 95 -14.85 38.05 -18.80
C ASP A 95 -16.22 37.89 -18.09
N ASP A 96 -16.66 36.65 -17.85
CA ASP A 96 -17.95 36.31 -17.22
C ASP A 96 -17.80 35.94 -15.73
N GLY A 97 -16.57 35.92 -15.18
CA GLY A 97 -16.30 35.58 -13.77
C GLY A 97 -16.74 34.16 -13.36
N ARG A 98 -17.10 33.30 -14.31
CA ARG A 98 -17.51 31.92 -14.07
C ARG A 98 -16.29 31.05 -13.91
N THR A 99 -16.25 30.30 -12.82
CA THR A 99 -15.27 29.23 -12.66
C THR A 99 -15.58 28.11 -13.66
N PRO A 100 -14.56 27.48 -14.26
CA PRO A 100 -14.76 26.28 -15.08
C PRO A 100 -15.60 25.25 -14.32
N GLU A 101 -16.50 24.55 -15.02
CA GLU A 101 -17.34 23.52 -14.38
C GLU A 101 -16.46 22.54 -13.59
N THR A 102 -16.84 22.30 -12.34
CA THR A 102 -16.08 21.47 -11.41
C THR A 102 -15.97 20.05 -11.97
N GLN A 103 -14.84 19.39 -11.70
CA GLN A 103 -14.50 18.05 -12.21
C GLN A 103 -15.71 17.11 -12.26
N ALA A 104 -15.83 16.38 -13.37
CA ALA A 104 -16.86 15.38 -13.60
C ALA A 104 -17.07 14.48 -12.37
N ASN A 105 -18.32 14.09 -12.14
CA ASN A 105 -18.77 13.23 -11.04
C ASN A 105 -17.81 12.03 -10.89
N LEU A 106 -16.96 12.04 -9.85
CA LEU A 106 -15.97 11.00 -9.63
C LEU A 106 -16.71 9.69 -9.34
N GLU A 107 -16.47 8.67 -10.16
CA GLU A 107 -17.02 7.34 -9.89
C GLU A 107 -16.42 6.77 -8.60
N ALA A 108 -17.20 5.96 -7.89
CA ALA A 108 -16.76 5.34 -6.65
C ALA A 108 -15.50 4.49 -6.89
N ASN A 109 -14.37 4.90 -6.30
CA ASN A 109 -13.09 4.21 -6.39
C ASN A 109 -12.82 3.39 -5.12
N TYR A 110 -12.61 2.08 -5.28
CA TYR A 110 -12.38 1.15 -4.16
C TYR A 110 -10.90 0.97 -3.80
N TRP A 111 -9.96 1.44 -4.63
CA TRP A 111 -8.52 1.33 -4.37
C TRP A 111 -8.04 1.98 -3.05
N PRO A 112 -8.62 3.10 -2.56
CA PRO A 112 -8.30 3.64 -1.23
C PRO A 112 -8.57 2.64 -0.10
N ALA A 113 -9.69 1.90 -0.20
CA ALA A 113 -10.02 0.87 0.79
C ALA A 113 -9.04 -0.32 0.73
N VAL A 114 -8.61 -0.70 -0.48
CA VAL A 114 -7.57 -1.72 -0.69
C VAL A 114 -6.22 -1.26 -0.12
N ALA A 115 -5.85 0.01 -0.34
CA ALA A 115 -4.64 0.59 0.23
C ALA A 115 -4.69 0.59 1.76
N ALA A 116 -5.81 0.98 2.37
CA ALA A 116 -5.99 0.94 3.82
C ALA A 116 -5.86 -0.50 4.38
N PHE A 117 -6.45 -1.48 3.70
CA PHE A 117 -6.29 -2.89 4.04
C PHE A 117 -4.82 -3.34 3.95
N GLY A 118 -4.11 -2.98 2.87
CA GLY A 118 -2.70 -3.26 2.69
C GLY A 118 -1.83 -2.62 3.77
N THR A 119 -2.12 -1.37 4.16
CA THR A 119 -1.45 -0.68 5.27
C THR A 119 -1.69 -1.41 6.59
N GLY A 120 -2.92 -1.86 6.85
CA GLY A 120 -3.23 -2.68 8.02
C GLY A 120 -2.41 -3.97 8.05
N ALA A 121 -2.35 -4.71 6.93
CA ALA A 121 -1.54 -5.92 6.79
C ALA A 121 -0.04 -5.64 6.99
N MET A 122 0.46 -4.51 6.46
CA MET A 122 1.85 -4.09 6.62
C MET A 122 2.19 -3.80 8.09
N ILE A 123 1.33 -3.07 8.81
CA ILE A 123 1.51 -2.76 10.24
C ILE A 123 1.51 -4.06 11.07
N VAL A 124 0.55 -4.97 10.82
CA VAL A 124 0.51 -6.28 11.50
C VAL A 124 1.78 -7.07 11.19
N GLY A 125 2.19 -7.11 9.93
CA GLY A 125 3.39 -7.80 9.48
C GLY A 125 4.68 -7.30 10.12
N LEU A 126 4.77 -6.00 10.43
CA LEU A 126 5.90 -5.39 11.12
C LEU A 126 6.14 -6.05 12.49
N VAL A 127 5.07 -6.49 13.15
CA VAL A 127 5.11 -7.11 14.47
C VAL A 127 5.18 -8.64 14.38
N THR A 128 4.49 -9.25 13.41
CA THR A 128 4.30 -10.70 13.37
C THR A 128 5.35 -11.45 12.54
N HIS A 129 5.56 -11.07 11.28
CA HIS A 129 6.41 -11.82 10.35
C HIS A 129 6.71 -11.02 9.08
N ALA A 130 7.97 -11.03 8.64
CA ALA A 130 8.45 -10.29 7.46
C ALA A 130 7.65 -10.59 6.18
N THR A 131 7.22 -11.84 5.97
CA THR A 131 6.39 -12.19 4.80
C THR A 131 5.06 -11.45 4.76
N ILE A 132 4.38 -11.31 5.91
CA ILE A 132 3.10 -10.57 5.99
C ILE A 132 3.34 -9.09 5.71
N PHE A 133 4.45 -8.55 6.22
CA PHE A 133 4.87 -7.18 5.93
C PHE A 133 5.08 -6.94 4.42
N VAL A 134 5.84 -7.83 3.76
CA VAL A 134 6.11 -7.72 2.31
C VAL A 134 4.82 -7.84 1.49
N ILE A 135 3.91 -8.75 1.86
CA ILE A 135 2.60 -8.87 1.20
C ILE A 135 1.80 -7.57 1.35
N GLY A 136 1.73 -7.00 2.56
CA GLY A 136 1.08 -5.72 2.81
C GLY A 136 1.68 -4.58 1.98
N LEU A 137 3.02 -4.52 1.91
CA LEU A 137 3.74 -3.53 1.10
C LEU A 137 3.41 -3.65 -0.40
N VAL A 138 3.35 -4.88 -0.94
CA VAL A 138 2.97 -5.12 -2.34
C VAL A 138 1.53 -4.67 -2.60
N ILE A 139 0.59 -4.96 -1.69
CA ILE A 139 -0.80 -4.52 -1.80
C ILE A 139 -0.89 -2.99 -1.82
N VAL A 140 -0.18 -2.31 -0.91
CA VAL A 140 -0.14 -0.84 -0.88
C VAL A 140 0.45 -0.30 -2.17
N GLY A 141 1.57 -0.84 -2.65
CA GLY A 141 2.21 -0.40 -3.89
C GLY A 141 1.27 -0.54 -5.10
N ALA A 142 0.61 -1.69 -5.24
CA ALA A 142 -0.35 -1.94 -6.31
C ALA A 142 -1.56 -0.98 -6.21
N ALA A 143 -2.13 -0.84 -5.00
CA ALA A 143 -3.29 0.03 -4.78
C ALA A 143 -2.97 1.51 -5.05
N LEU A 144 -1.80 1.99 -4.65
CA LEU A 144 -1.35 3.36 -4.94
C LEU A 144 -1.14 3.59 -6.43
N PHE A 145 -0.52 2.62 -7.12
CA PHE A 145 -0.30 2.71 -8.56
C PHE A 145 -1.63 2.74 -9.34
N GLU A 146 -2.55 1.83 -9.00
CA GLU A 146 -3.88 1.76 -9.59
C GLU A 146 -4.72 3.01 -9.28
N TRP A 147 -4.65 3.50 -8.05
CA TRP A 147 -5.35 4.71 -7.65
C TRP A 147 -4.78 5.95 -8.37
N MET A 148 -3.46 6.04 -8.52
CA MET A 148 -2.80 7.10 -9.30
C MET A 148 -3.25 7.08 -10.77
N LEU A 149 -3.29 5.90 -11.40
CA LEU A 149 -3.73 5.77 -12.79
C LEU A 149 -5.22 6.08 -12.96
N ALA A 150 -6.06 5.68 -12.00
CA ALA A 150 -7.46 6.06 -11.99
C ALA A 150 -7.61 7.59 -11.89
N ALA A 151 -6.92 8.23 -10.94
CA ALA A 151 -6.97 9.67 -10.75
C ALA A 151 -6.41 10.46 -11.95
N TRP A 152 -5.40 9.92 -12.64
CA TRP A 152 -4.90 10.48 -13.90
C TRP A 152 -5.95 10.34 -15.01
N ALA A 153 -6.52 9.16 -15.18
CA ALA A 153 -7.50 8.90 -16.23
C ALA A 153 -8.76 9.76 -16.05
N ASP A 154 -9.25 9.92 -14.81
CA ASP A 154 -10.41 10.75 -14.48
C ASP A 154 -10.24 12.23 -14.87
N ARG A 155 -8.99 12.68 -15.02
CA ARG A 155 -8.63 14.06 -15.39
C ARG A 155 -8.20 14.22 -16.85
N ALA A 156 -8.20 13.14 -17.63
CA ALA A 156 -7.70 13.16 -19.01
C ALA A 156 -8.64 13.91 -19.97
N THR A 157 -9.96 13.80 -19.79
CA THR A 157 -10.98 14.45 -20.63
C THR A 157 -12.23 14.74 -19.80
N ALA A 158 -13.13 15.58 -20.29
CA ALA A 158 -14.40 15.90 -19.62
C ALA A 158 -15.46 14.77 -19.70
N ASP A 159 -15.24 13.73 -20.52
CA ASP A 159 -16.14 12.59 -20.69
C ASP A 159 -15.68 11.38 -19.84
N PRO A 160 -16.46 10.97 -18.81
CA PRO A 160 -16.12 9.82 -17.95
C PRO A 160 -15.99 8.49 -18.70
N GLU A 161 -16.76 8.29 -19.77
CA GLU A 161 -16.72 7.02 -20.51
C GLU A 161 -15.41 6.88 -21.28
N VAL A 162 -14.96 7.96 -21.91
CA VAL A 162 -13.66 8.03 -22.61
C VAL A 162 -12.51 7.80 -21.64
N ASN A 163 -12.55 8.46 -20.47
CA ASN A 163 -11.53 8.31 -19.42
C ASN A 163 -11.39 6.86 -18.93
N ARG A 164 -12.53 6.20 -18.67
CA ARG A 164 -12.55 4.79 -18.26
C ARG A 164 -12.01 3.86 -19.35
N ASN A 165 -12.33 4.14 -20.61
CA ASN A 165 -11.79 3.38 -21.74
C ASN A 165 -10.28 3.57 -21.90
N LEU A 166 -9.78 4.78 -21.67
CA LEU A 166 -8.34 5.08 -21.69
C LEU A 166 -7.58 4.29 -20.61
N ARG A 167 -8.05 4.34 -19.35
CA ARG A 167 -7.48 3.52 -18.25
C ARG A 167 -7.51 2.04 -18.62
N ASN A 168 -8.65 1.54 -19.06
CA ASN A 168 -8.85 0.13 -19.38
C ASN A 168 -7.91 -0.33 -20.49
N ARG A 169 -7.66 0.50 -21.51
CA ARG A 169 -6.75 0.16 -22.61
C ARG A 169 -5.31 0.00 -22.14
N ILE A 170 -4.88 0.83 -21.18
CA ILE A 170 -3.53 0.78 -20.63
C ILE A 170 -3.39 -0.37 -19.64
N MET A 171 -4.36 -0.54 -18.74
CA MET A 171 -4.20 -1.42 -17.59
C MET A 171 -4.79 -2.82 -17.76
N ARG A 172 -5.89 -3.03 -18.50
CA ARG A 172 -6.46 -4.38 -18.67
C ARG A 172 -5.46 -5.43 -19.19
N PRO A 173 -4.51 -5.11 -20.09
CA PRO A 173 -3.50 -6.08 -20.53
C PRO A 173 -2.63 -6.64 -19.40
N VAL A 174 -2.46 -5.89 -18.31
CA VAL A 174 -1.63 -6.28 -17.15
C VAL A 174 -2.50 -6.72 -15.97
N GLU A 175 -3.58 -6.00 -15.68
CA GLU A 175 -4.51 -6.30 -14.59
C GLU A 175 -5.09 -7.70 -14.69
N TYR A 176 -5.55 -8.11 -15.87
CA TYR A 176 -6.22 -9.39 -16.01
C TYR A 176 -5.26 -10.56 -15.80
N PRO A 177 -4.07 -10.62 -16.44
CA PRO A 177 -3.10 -11.67 -16.14
C PRO A 177 -2.65 -11.69 -14.68
N VAL A 178 -2.36 -10.53 -14.09
CA VAL A 178 -1.88 -10.45 -12.70
C VAL A 178 -2.96 -10.90 -11.73
N THR A 179 -4.19 -10.42 -11.90
CA THR A 179 -5.32 -10.81 -11.04
C THR A 179 -5.65 -12.29 -11.19
N ALA A 180 -5.60 -12.83 -12.42
CA ALA A 180 -5.78 -14.25 -12.67
C ALA A 180 -4.68 -15.08 -11.99
N ALA A 181 -3.41 -14.69 -12.13
CA ALA A 181 -2.28 -15.38 -11.50
C ALA A 181 -2.38 -15.35 -9.97
N LEU A 182 -2.74 -14.20 -9.39
CA LEU A 182 -2.97 -14.08 -7.94
C LEU A 182 -4.14 -14.96 -7.46
N GLY A 183 -5.25 -14.96 -8.20
CA GLY A 183 -6.40 -15.83 -7.89
C GLY A 183 -6.01 -17.31 -7.88
N VAL A 184 -5.24 -17.75 -8.88
CA VAL A 184 -4.71 -19.12 -8.95
C VAL A 184 -3.74 -19.41 -7.80
N ALA A 185 -2.82 -18.49 -7.50
CA ALA A 185 -1.85 -18.67 -6.42
C ALA A 185 -2.55 -18.82 -5.05
N VAL A 186 -3.54 -17.98 -4.77
CA VAL A 186 -4.35 -18.07 -3.53
C VAL A 186 -5.08 -19.41 -3.46
N LEU A 187 -5.71 -19.84 -4.56
CA LEU A 187 -6.40 -21.13 -4.64
C LEU A 187 -5.44 -22.30 -4.37
N VAL A 188 -4.28 -22.31 -5.01
CA VAL A 188 -3.26 -23.37 -4.85
C VAL A 188 -2.75 -23.41 -3.41
N LEU A 189 -2.43 -22.26 -2.80
CA LEU A 189 -1.96 -22.20 -1.42
C LEU A 189 -3.02 -22.69 -0.44
N ALA A 190 -4.28 -22.32 -0.64
CA ALA A 190 -5.36 -22.78 0.22
C ALA A 190 -5.60 -24.29 0.08
N LEU A 191 -5.60 -24.83 -1.14
CA LEU A 191 -5.71 -26.28 -1.36
C LEU A 191 -4.51 -27.05 -0.79
N SER A 192 -3.30 -26.50 -0.92
CA SER A 192 -2.09 -27.06 -0.30
C SER A 192 -2.27 -27.19 1.21
N ARG A 193 -2.81 -26.17 1.87
CA ARG A 193 -3.10 -26.19 3.31
C ARG A 193 -4.15 -27.24 3.67
N VAL A 194 -5.23 -27.35 2.89
CA VAL A 194 -6.26 -28.37 3.12
C VAL A 194 -5.66 -29.78 3.01
N PHE A 195 -4.92 -30.07 1.94
CA PHE A 195 -4.34 -31.41 1.74
C PHE A 195 -3.29 -31.78 2.80
N LEU A 196 -2.57 -30.82 3.38
CA LEU A 196 -1.61 -31.09 4.45
C LEU A 196 -2.26 -31.61 5.75
N THR A 197 -3.57 -31.40 5.93
CA THR A 197 -4.29 -31.77 7.16
C THR A 197 -5.17 -33.00 7.02
N VAL A 198 -5.47 -33.42 5.79
CA VAL A 198 -6.47 -34.45 5.49
C VAL A 198 -5.79 -35.81 5.22
N SER A 199 -6.48 -36.92 5.52
CA SER A 199 -5.96 -38.28 5.27
C SER A 199 -5.88 -38.61 3.78
N GLN A 200 -5.04 -39.57 3.35
CA GLN A 200 -4.88 -39.93 1.92
C GLN A 200 -6.21 -40.27 1.24
N PHE A 201 -7.07 -41.05 1.88
CA PHE A 201 -8.39 -41.39 1.34
C PHE A 201 -9.30 -40.16 1.25
N SER A 202 -9.34 -39.35 2.32
CA SER A 202 -10.14 -38.13 2.36
C SER A 202 -9.61 -37.06 1.39
N ALA A 203 -8.31 -37.03 1.09
CA ALA A 203 -7.70 -36.09 0.15
C ALA A 203 -8.20 -36.33 -1.28
N VAL A 204 -8.34 -37.60 -1.68
CA VAL A 204 -8.93 -37.96 -2.98
C VAL A 204 -10.38 -37.48 -3.07
N MET A 205 -11.15 -37.67 -2.00
CA MET A 205 -12.55 -37.21 -1.95
C MET A 205 -12.66 -35.68 -2.02
N VAL A 206 -11.81 -34.95 -1.31
CA VAL A 206 -11.75 -33.47 -1.33
C VAL A 206 -11.31 -32.95 -2.69
N ALA A 207 -10.29 -33.56 -3.31
CA ALA A 207 -9.84 -33.19 -4.64
C ALA A 207 -10.95 -33.40 -5.67
N GLY A 208 -11.62 -34.56 -5.62
CA GLY A 208 -12.73 -34.89 -6.51
C GLY A 208 -13.91 -33.94 -6.35
N SER A 209 -14.28 -33.58 -5.12
CA SER A 209 -15.38 -32.66 -4.87
C SER A 209 -15.07 -31.24 -5.37
N VAL A 210 -13.87 -30.72 -5.08
CA VAL A 210 -13.43 -29.41 -5.56
C VAL A 210 -13.38 -29.37 -7.08
N ALA A 211 -12.79 -30.39 -7.73
CA ALA A 211 -12.74 -30.47 -9.18
C ALA A 211 -14.14 -30.51 -9.81
N THR A 212 -15.06 -31.27 -9.20
CA THR A 212 -16.46 -31.34 -9.65
C THR A 212 -17.15 -29.98 -9.52
N VAL A 213 -16.98 -29.29 -8.40
CA VAL A 213 -17.55 -27.95 -8.19
C VAL A 213 -17.01 -26.95 -9.22
N ILE A 214 -15.69 -26.92 -9.43
CA ILE A 214 -15.06 -26.05 -10.44
C ILE A 214 -15.60 -26.37 -11.83
N PHE A 215 -15.71 -27.65 -12.18
CA PHE A 215 -16.24 -28.08 -13.47
C PHE A 215 -17.70 -27.66 -13.67
N VAL A 216 -18.57 -27.89 -12.67
CA VAL A 216 -19.98 -27.48 -12.74
C VAL A 216 -20.09 -25.96 -12.90
N ILE A 217 -19.32 -25.18 -12.15
CA ILE A 217 -19.29 -23.72 -12.26
C ILE A 217 -18.85 -23.30 -13.67
N ALA A 218 -17.79 -23.92 -14.20
CA ALA A 218 -17.30 -23.65 -15.55
C ALA A 218 -18.34 -23.97 -16.64
N VAL A 219 -19.04 -25.10 -16.52
CA VAL A 219 -20.11 -25.48 -17.44
C VAL A 219 -21.29 -24.51 -17.36
N VAL A 220 -21.70 -24.09 -16.17
CA VAL A 220 -22.75 -23.08 -15.98
C VAL A 220 -22.38 -21.76 -16.65
N PHE A 221 -21.13 -21.31 -16.49
CA PHE A 221 -20.65 -20.10 -17.17
C PHE A 221 -20.52 -20.26 -18.68
N ALA A 222 -20.15 -21.45 -19.18
CA ALA A 222 -20.02 -21.72 -20.60
C ALA A 222 -21.37 -21.77 -21.34
N ILE A 223 -22.42 -22.27 -20.67
CA ILE A 223 -23.75 -22.47 -21.28
C ILE A 223 -24.63 -21.21 -21.16
N GLY A 224 -24.38 -20.32 -20.20
CA GLY A 224 -25.24 -19.15 -19.94
C GLY A 224 -25.01 -17.97 -20.90
N PRO A 225 -25.92 -17.65 -21.85
CA PRO A 225 -25.70 -16.60 -22.84
C PRO A 225 -25.77 -15.15 -22.30
N LYS A 226 -26.21 -14.93 -21.04
CA LYS A 226 -26.34 -13.59 -20.43
C LYS A 226 -26.23 -13.61 -18.90
N ILE A 227 -25.17 -14.19 -18.35
CA ILE A 227 -24.96 -14.12 -16.89
C ILE A 227 -24.51 -12.70 -16.52
N SER A 228 -25.21 -12.07 -15.57
CA SER A 228 -24.86 -10.71 -15.13
C SER A 228 -23.50 -10.71 -14.43
N ARG A 229 -22.72 -9.65 -14.65
CA ARG A 229 -21.36 -9.50 -14.10
C ARG A 229 -21.35 -9.62 -12.56
N SER A 230 -22.43 -9.23 -11.91
CA SER A 230 -22.63 -9.35 -10.46
C SER A 230 -22.77 -10.79 -9.98
N VAL A 231 -23.42 -11.67 -10.76
CA VAL A 231 -23.54 -13.10 -10.41
C VAL A 231 -22.20 -13.81 -10.54
N ILE A 232 -21.42 -13.48 -11.58
CA ILE A 232 -20.06 -14.00 -11.75
C ILE A 232 -19.19 -13.56 -10.57
N ALA A 233 -19.19 -12.26 -10.27
CA ALA A 233 -18.42 -11.71 -9.16
C ALA A 233 -18.85 -12.30 -7.80
N GLY A 234 -20.15 -12.43 -7.56
CA GLY A 234 -20.68 -13.01 -6.32
C GLY A 234 -20.31 -14.48 -6.14
N THR A 235 -20.38 -15.28 -7.21
CA THR A 235 -20.01 -16.71 -7.16
C THR A 235 -18.51 -16.89 -6.90
N VAL A 236 -17.67 -16.12 -7.61
CA VAL A 236 -16.21 -16.15 -7.41
C VAL A 236 -15.84 -15.67 -6.01
N ALA A 237 -16.45 -14.58 -5.52
CA ALA A 237 -16.22 -14.08 -4.18
C ALA A 237 -16.59 -15.12 -3.10
N LEU A 238 -17.75 -15.78 -3.25
CA LEU A 238 -18.17 -16.84 -2.33
C LEU A 238 -17.20 -18.03 -2.34
N ALA A 239 -16.75 -18.45 -3.53
CA ALA A 239 -15.77 -19.52 -3.66
C ALA A 239 -14.43 -19.16 -3.00
N CYS A 240 -13.93 -17.95 -3.24
CA CYS A 240 -12.71 -17.45 -2.60
C CYS A 240 -12.83 -17.43 -1.07
N VAL A 241 -13.93 -16.90 -0.53
CA VAL A 241 -14.17 -16.87 0.92
C VAL A 241 -14.23 -18.28 1.50
N GLY A 242 -14.96 -19.20 0.86
CA GLY A 242 -15.06 -20.59 1.31
C GLY A 242 -13.69 -21.30 1.36
N VAL A 243 -12.88 -21.10 0.33
CA VAL A 243 -11.53 -21.66 0.24
C VAL A 243 -10.60 -21.07 1.32
N LEU A 244 -10.68 -19.75 1.57
CA LEU A 244 -9.90 -19.09 2.61
C LEU A 244 -10.29 -19.57 4.01
N VAL A 245 -11.60 -19.66 4.30
CA VAL A 245 -12.11 -20.15 5.59
C VAL A 245 -11.67 -21.60 5.83
N ALA A 246 -11.78 -22.47 4.81
CA ALA A 246 -11.30 -23.84 4.91
C ALA A 246 -9.78 -23.91 5.16
N GLY A 247 -9.00 -23.05 4.49
CA GLY A 247 -7.55 -22.93 4.71
C GLY A 247 -7.19 -22.48 6.13
N VAL A 248 -7.93 -21.53 6.71
CA VAL A 248 -7.70 -21.05 8.09
C VAL A 248 -8.08 -22.12 9.12
N ILE A 249 -9.22 -22.79 8.94
CA ILE A 249 -9.66 -23.87 9.83
C ILE A 249 -8.64 -25.02 9.82
N THR A 250 -8.15 -25.40 8.65
CA THR A 250 -7.13 -26.45 8.52
C THR A 250 -5.79 -26.03 9.13
N ALA A 251 -5.36 -24.77 8.98
CA ALA A 251 -4.17 -24.26 9.65
C ALA A 251 -4.22 -24.42 11.19
N ALA A 252 -5.40 -24.28 11.80
CA ALA A 252 -5.58 -24.44 13.25
C ALA A 252 -5.50 -25.90 13.74
N MET A 253 -5.65 -26.89 12.86
CA MET A 253 -5.72 -28.32 13.23
C MET A 253 -4.35 -29.04 13.27
N GLY A 254 -3.25 -28.37 12.91
CA GLY A 254 -1.89 -28.94 12.94
C GLY A 254 -1.58 -29.86 11.74
N SER A 255 -0.30 -29.91 11.33
CA SER A 255 0.17 -30.70 10.18
C SER A 255 0.46 -32.16 10.55
N ARG A 256 0.23 -33.09 9.61
CA ARG A 256 0.68 -34.49 9.73
C ARG A 256 2.19 -34.60 9.53
N ASP A 257 2.87 -35.36 10.39
CA ASP A 257 4.24 -35.81 10.15
C ASP A 257 4.26 -36.93 9.10
N PHE A 258 4.97 -36.68 7.99
CA PHE A 258 5.24 -37.71 7.00
C PHE A 258 6.43 -38.55 7.48
N HIS A 259 6.16 -39.69 8.12
CA HIS A 259 7.19 -40.70 8.32
C HIS A 259 7.60 -41.28 6.95
N HIS A 260 8.79 -40.93 6.48
CA HIS A 260 9.45 -41.64 5.39
C HIS A 260 9.64 -43.10 5.81
N LYS A 261 8.86 -44.01 5.23
CA LYS A 261 9.22 -45.42 5.24
C LYS A 261 10.45 -45.56 4.34
N ALA A 262 11.61 -45.80 4.94
CA ALA A 262 12.74 -46.37 4.22
C ALA A 262 12.27 -47.66 3.51
N PRO A 263 12.67 -47.90 2.25
CA PRO A 263 12.24 -49.10 1.54
C PRO A 263 12.85 -50.31 2.22
N ALA A 264 11.99 -51.12 2.86
CA ALA A 264 12.36 -52.41 3.39
C ALA A 264 12.25 -53.47 2.28
N GLY A 265 13.41 -53.87 1.76
CA GLY A 265 13.72 -55.24 1.36
C GLY A 265 13.40 -55.67 -0.08
N GLU A 266 14.44 -56.11 -0.80
CA GLU A 266 14.34 -57.34 -1.61
C GLU A 266 15.68 -58.08 -1.64
N HIS A 267 15.57 -59.40 -1.51
CA HIS A 267 16.62 -60.40 -1.33
C HIS A 267 17.49 -60.62 -2.59
N GLY A 268 18.75 -61.03 -2.36
CA GLY A 268 19.57 -61.64 -3.39
C GLY A 268 20.98 -62.00 -2.92
N GLU A 269 21.13 -63.05 -2.11
CA GLU A 269 22.31 -63.92 -2.19
C GLU A 269 21.92 -65.13 -3.05
N PRO A 270 22.82 -65.62 -3.93
CA PRO A 270 23.66 -66.73 -3.51
C PRO A 270 25.11 -66.80 -4.07
N ALA A 271 25.98 -67.38 -3.24
CA ALA A 271 26.97 -68.45 -3.52
C ALA A 271 28.31 -68.19 -4.25
N THR A 272 29.39 -68.27 -3.44
CA THR A 272 30.62 -69.14 -3.53
C THR A 272 31.57 -69.12 -4.73
N GLU A 273 32.87 -68.86 -4.47
CA GLU A 273 34.06 -69.75 -4.62
C GLU A 273 35.33 -68.87 -4.48
N ASP A 274 36.17 -69.05 -3.45
CA ASP A 274 37.39 -69.89 -3.41
C ASP A 274 38.46 -69.44 -4.43
N GLY A 275 39.73 -69.14 -4.13
CA GLY A 275 40.59 -69.23 -2.96
C GLY A 275 42.01 -68.75 -3.37
N GLY A 276 42.98 -68.82 -2.46
CA GLY A 276 44.40 -68.88 -2.86
C GLY A 276 45.41 -68.01 -2.08
N HIS A 277 45.88 -68.59 -0.98
CA HIS A 277 47.23 -68.52 -0.36
C HIS A 277 47.83 -67.19 0.10
#